data_AF-A0A0M9DXI4-F1
#
_entry.id   AF-A0A0M9DXI4-F1
#
_cell.length_a   1.000
_cell.length_b   1.000
_cell.length_c   1.000
_cell.angle_alpha   90.00
_cell.angle_beta   90.00
_cell.angle_gamma   90.00
#
_symmetry.space_group_name_H-M   'P 1'
#
loop_
_entity.id
_entity.type
_entity.pdbx_description
1 polymer ?
#
loop_
_entity_poly.entity_id
_entity_poly.type
_entity_poly.pdbx_seq_one_letter_code
_entity_poly.pdbx_strand_id
1 'polypeptide(L)'
;MLFYSMRILSFVVVFMFIYSSNVLAIDESIKKTVSQAFDAKERGDYENAYRLFKKVLDYGPSKLNREQISSMQYMILGSAYNAAEKKVGSGNLNSALYWIDKGLELGPVQTNGKVNIYYPALLMLKGAGYYELKKYEESYQNFSKANKYIDTAVENDNFGFKNAIKTQIIKGLQALKYKR
;
A
#
# COMPACT_ATOMS: atom_id res chain seq x y z
N MET A 1 -0.28 -27.41 7.20
CA MET A 1 0.53 -27.27 5.97
C MET A 1 -0.34 -26.71 4.84
N LEU A 2 -0.89 -25.49 5.01
CA LEU A 2 -1.90 -24.89 4.10
C LEU A 2 -1.76 -23.36 3.96
N PHE A 3 -0.53 -22.82 4.00
CA PHE A 3 -0.29 -21.38 3.83
C PHE A 3 0.47 -21.03 2.53
N TYR A 4 0.87 -22.04 1.75
CA TYR A 4 1.64 -21.84 0.51
C TYR A 4 0.78 -21.61 -0.74
N SER A 5 -0.50 -22.00 -0.72
CA SER A 5 -1.36 -21.97 -1.92
C SER A 5 -2.02 -20.61 -2.20
N MET A 6 -2.21 -19.73 -1.21
CA MET A 6 -2.82 -18.40 -1.44
C MET A 6 -1.83 -17.32 -1.90
N ARG A 7 -0.52 -17.46 -1.63
CA ARG A 7 0.51 -16.50 -2.09
C ARG A 7 0.82 -16.63 -3.58
N ILE A 8 0.67 -17.84 -4.11
CA ILE A 8 0.87 -18.12 -5.54
C ILE A 8 -0.26 -17.52 -6.37
N LEU A 9 -1.48 -17.41 -5.84
CA LEU A 9 -2.63 -16.92 -6.62
C LEU A 9 -2.51 -15.43 -6.98
N SER A 10 -2.08 -14.58 -6.04
CA SER A 10 -1.83 -13.15 -6.30
C SER A 10 -0.57 -12.92 -7.13
N PHE A 11 0.44 -13.80 -7.02
CA PHE A 11 1.57 -13.85 -7.93
C PHE A 11 1.12 -14.18 -9.35
N VAL A 12 0.36 -15.26 -9.56
CA VAL A 12 -0.10 -15.72 -10.88
C VAL A 12 -1.04 -14.73 -11.54
N VAL A 13 -1.93 -14.06 -10.80
CA VAL A 13 -2.84 -13.06 -11.38
C VAL A 13 -2.05 -11.85 -11.89
N VAL A 14 -1.17 -11.25 -11.08
CA VAL A 14 -0.36 -10.09 -11.51
C VAL A 14 0.66 -10.49 -12.58
N PHE A 15 1.24 -11.69 -12.48
CA PHE A 15 2.17 -12.23 -13.46
C PHE A 15 1.48 -12.56 -14.79
N MET A 16 0.25 -13.10 -14.78
CA MET A 16 -0.56 -13.28 -15.99
C MET A 16 -0.94 -11.95 -16.62
N PHE A 17 -1.28 -10.91 -15.86
CA PHE A 17 -1.64 -9.60 -16.45
C PHE A 17 -0.44 -8.87 -17.10
N ILE A 18 0.78 -9.11 -16.62
CA ILE A 18 1.99 -8.58 -17.25
C ILE A 18 2.31 -9.34 -18.57
N TYR A 19 1.93 -10.62 -18.65
CA TYR A 19 2.28 -11.51 -19.76
C TYR A 19 1.12 -11.87 -20.72
N SER A 20 -0.13 -11.51 -20.44
CA SER A 20 -1.27 -11.84 -21.29
C SER A 20 -1.35 -10.92 -22.51
N SER A 21 -0.64 -11.34 -23.56
CA SER A 21 -1.13 -11.41 -24.94
C SER A 21 -2.03 -10.26 -25.42
N ASN A 22 -1.47 -9.05 -25.55
CA ASN A 22 -1.80 -8.05 -26.61
C ASN A 22 -1.01 -6.73 -26.45
N VAL A 23 0.26 -6.77 -26.03
CA VAL A 23 1.07 -5.56 -25.83
C VAL A 23 2.48 -5.79 -26.36
N LEU A 24 2.88 -4.98 -27.34
CA LEU A 24 4.27 -4.81 -27.76
C LEU A 24 5.19 -4.69 -26.53
N ALA A 25 6.03 -5.72 -26.36
CA ALA A 25 7.32 -5.74 -25.66
C ALA A 25 7.48 -4.78 -24.45
N ILE A 26 7.01 -5.19 -23.27
CA ILE A 26 7.63 -4.69 -22.04
C ILE A 26 9.11 -5.06 -22.10
N ASP A 27 9.96 -4.05 -22.03
CA ASP A 27 11.41 -4.15 -21.98
C ASP A 27 11.86 -5.22 -20.97
N GLU A 28 12.76 -6.12 -21.38
CA GLU A 28 13.26 -7.21 -20.53
C GLU A 28 13.87 -6.68 -19.22
N SER A 29 14.43 -5.47 -19.25
CA SER A 29 14.93 -4.79 -18.05
C SER A 29 13.83 -4.46 -17.04
N ILE A 30 12.62 -4.11 -17.50
CA ILE A 30 11.46 -3.85 -16.64
C ILE A 30 10.99 -5.15 -16.01
N LYS A 31 10.84 -6.22 -16.81
CA LYS A 31 10.44 -7.54 -16.30
C LYS A 31 11.40 -8.03 -15.22
N LYS A 32 12.71 -7.92 -15.45
CA LYS A 32 13.74 -8.27 -14.47
C LYS A 32 13.61 -7.44 -13.19
N THR A 33 13.38 -6.14 -13.31
CA THR A 33 13.22 -5.25 -12.14
C THR A 33 11.96 -5.60 -11.34
N VAL A 34 10.85 -5.91 -12.02
CA VAL A 34 9.61 -6.38 -11.39
C VAL A 34 9.84 -7.70 -10.65
N SER A 35 10.52 -8.67 -11.28
CA SER A 35 10.88 -9.94 -10.63
C SER A 35 11.69 -9.72 -9.36
N GLN A 36 12.72 -8.88 -9.43
CA GLN A 36 13.54 -8.54 -8.25
C GLN A 36 12.73 -7.86 -7.14
N ALA A 37 11.74 -7.04 -7.50
CA ALA A 37 10.85 -6.39 -6.54
C ALA A 37 9.97 -7.42 -5.81
N PHE A 38 9.47 -8.43 -6.53
CA PHE A 38 8.75 -9.55 -5.91
C PHE A 38 9.66 -10.37 -5.00
N ASP A 39 10.87 -10.74 -5.44
CA ASP A 39 11.82 -11.48 -4.61
C ASP A 39 12.19 -10.72 -3.32
N ALA A 40 12.31 -9.39 -3.39
CA ALA A 40 12.51 -8.55 -2.21
C ALA A 40 11.29 -8.58 -1.27
N LYS A 41 10.08 -8.46 -1.83
CA LYS A 41 8.82 -8.51 -1.08
C LYS A 41 8.62 -9.86 -0.38
N GLU A 42 8.93 -10.97 -1.05
CA GLU A 42 8.82 -12.32 -0.49
C GLU A 42 9.77 -12.55 0.68
N ARG A 43 10.96 -11.94 0.63
CA ARG A 43 11.94 -11.96 1.73
C ARG A 43 11.63 -10.98 2.86
N GLY A 44 10.53 -10.22 2.77
CA GLY A 44 10.16 -9.19 3.75
C GLY A 44 11.06 -7.94 3.71
N ASP A 45 11.78 -7.74 2.62
CA ASP A 45 12.55 -6.53 2.31
C ASP A 45 11.66 -5.53 1.55
N TYR A 46 10.65 -5.02 2.28
CA TYR A 46 9.63 -4.15 1.70
C TYR A 46 10.16 -2.78 1.27
N GLU A 47 11.24 -2.31 1.88
CA GLU A 47 11.91 -1.05 1.50
C GLU A 47 12.53 -1.19 0.11
N ASN A 48 13.22 -2.31 -0.14
CA ASN A 48 13.79 -2.57 -1.44
C ASN A 48 12.72 -2.87 -2.50
N ALA A 49 11.68 -3.62 -2.13
CA ALA A 49 10.53 -3.85 -3.01
C ALA A 49 9.88 -2.52 -3.43
N TYR A 50 9.64 -1.60 -2.49
CA TYR A 50 9.13 -0.25 -2.78
C TYR A 50 10.02 0.46 -3.81
N ARG A 51 11.34 0.51 -3.58
CA ARG A 51 12.29 1.19 -4.48
C ARG A 51 12.26 0.61 -5.89
N LEU A 52 12.21 -0.71 -6.01
CA LEU A 52 12.20 -1.40 -7.31
C LEU A 52 10.87 -1.18 -8.05
N PHE A 53 9.72 -1.30 -7.39
CA PHE A 53 8.43 -0.98 -8.02
C PHE A 53 8.31 0.50 -8.40
N LYS A 54 8.80 1.40 -7.55
CA LYS A 54 8.83 2.84 -7.85
C LYS A 54 9.70 3.14 -9.06
N LYS A 55 10.88 2.51 -9.16
CA LYS A 55 11.75 2.58 -10.34
C LYS A 55 11.05 2.10 -11.61
N VAL A 56 10.25 1.02 -11.53
CA VAL A 56 9.44 0.54 -12.66
C VAL A 56 8.39 1.58 -13.08
N LEU A 57 7.70 2.18 -12.11
CA LEU A 57 6.72 3.22 -12.38
C LEU A 57 7.36 4.49 -13.00
N ASP A 58 8.58 4.83 -12.57
CA ASP A 58 9.33 6.00 -13.04
C ASP A 58 9.92 5.81 -14.45
N TYR A 59 10.07 4.57 -14.96
CA TYR A 59 10.43 4.32 -16.37
C TYR A 59 9.38 4.82 -17.38
N GLY A 60 8.22 5.27 -16.89
CA GLY A 60 7.31 6.15 -17.60
C GLY A 60 6.02 5.47 -18.07
N PRO A 61 4.90 6.22 -18.14
CA PRO A 61 3.63 5.73 -18.69
C PRO A 61 3.65 5.34 -20.17
N SER A 62 4.72 5.67 -20.91
CA SER A 62 4.86 5.30 -22.31
C SER A 62 5.23 3.83 -22.52
N LYS A 63 5.75 3.15 -21.48
CA LYS A 63 6.13 1.73 -21.52
C LYS A 63 5.16 0.82 -20.77
N LEU A 64 4.23 1.39 -20.01
CA LEU A 64 3.27 0.67 -19.19
C LEU A 64 1.85 1.08 -19.57
N ASN A 65 0.97 0.09 -19.74
CA ASN A 65 -0.45 0.37 -19.91
C ASN A 65 -1.10 0.79 -18.57
N ARG A 66 -2.35 1.26 -18.63
CA ARG A 66 -3.09 1.74 -17.45
C ARG A 66 -3.22 0.69 -16.34
N GLU A 67 -3.43 -0.57 -16.69
CA GLU A 67 -3.58 -1.67 -15.73
C GLU A 67 -2.26 -1.99 -15.02
N GLN A 68 -1.15 -1.95 -15.76
CA GLN A 68 0.20 -2.12 -15.25
C GLN A 68 0.59 -0.98 -14.32
N ILE A 69 0.28 0.28 -14.69
CA ILE A 69 0.47 1.44 -13.83
C ILE A 69 -0.31 1.27 -12.52
N SER A 70 -1.59 0.91 -12.60
CA SER A 70 -2.43 0.68 -11.42
C SER A 70 -1.89 -0.46 -10.54
N SER A 71 -1.43 -1.54 -11.16
CA SER A 71 -0.81 -2.68 -10.45
C SER A 71 0.49 -2.27 -9.74
N MET A 72 1.35 -1.47 -10.39
CA MET A 72 2.58 -0.97 -9.78
C MET A 72 2.27 -0.03 -8.62
N GLN A 73 1.34 0.91 -8.80
CA GLN A 73 0.87 1.78 -7.73
C GLN A 73 0.32 0.98 -6.53
N TYR A 74 -0.41 -0.11 -6.80
CA TYR A 74 -0.86 -1.03 -5.75
C TYR A 74 0.31 -1.67 -4.99
N MET A 75 1.31 -2.18 -5.71
CA MET A 75 2.47 -2.81 -5.11
C MET A 75 3.33 -1.83 -4.30
N ILE A 76 3.44 -0.58 -4.75
CA ILE A 76 4.16 0.48 -4.05
C ILE A 76 3.45 0.82 -2.73
N LEU A 77 2.12 1.03 -2.76
CA LEU A 77 1.33 1.30 -1.56
C LEU A 77 1.44 0.15 -0.54
N GLY A 78 1.29 -1.10 -1.00
CA GLY A 78 1.42 -2.27 -0.13
C GLY A 78 2.84 -2.43 0.46
N SER A 79 3.87 -2.17 -0.33
CA SER A 79 5.27 -2.21 0.14
C SER A 79 5.55 -1.12 1.16
N ALA A 80 5.07 0.11 0.93
CA ALA A 80 5.19 1.22 1.88
C ALA A 80 4.47 0.90 3.20
N TYR A 81 3.25 0.34 3.13
CA TYR A 81 2.49 -0.07 4.30
C TYR A 81 3.24 -1.12 5.13
N ASN A 82 3.71 -2.20 4.50
CA ASN A 82 4.43 -3.26 5.21
C ASN A 82 5.79 -2.77 5.78
N ALA A 83 6.49 -1.87 5.06
CA ALA A 83 7.69 -1.23 5.58
C ALA A 83 7.38 -0.40 6.83
N ALA A 84 6.32 0.42 6.80
CA ALA A 84 5.89 1.21 7.94
C ALA A 84 5.49 0.34 9.14
N GLU A 85 4.69 -0.70 8.93
CA GLU A 85 4.26 -1.64 9.98
C GLU A 85 5.46 -2.29 10.68
N LYS A 86 6.46 -2.73 9.92
CA LYS A 86 7.71 -3.27 10.48
C LYS A 86 8.44 -2.25 11.37
N LYS A 87 8.45 -0.97 10.99
CA LYS A 87 9.06 0.09 11.81
C LYS A 87 8.27 0.38 13.07
N VAL A 88 6.94 0.39 13.00
CA VAL A 88 6.06 0.48 14.16
C VAL A 88 6.34 -0.66 15.14
N GLY A 89 6.43 -1.90 14.66
CA GLY A 89 6.75 -3.07 15.50
C GLY A 89 8.13 -2.98 16.18
N SER A 90 9.06 -2.24 15.60
CA SER A 90 10.38 -1.95 16.19
C SER A 90 10.42 -0.70 17.09
N GLY A 91 9.28 -0.02 17.30
CA GLY A 91 9.18 1.23 18.06
C GLY A 91 9.78 2.46 17.35
N ASN A 92 10.21 2.33 16.10
CA ASN A 92 10.81 3.44 15.34
C ASN A 92 9.73 4.25 14.61
N LEU A 93 9.04 5.11 15.36
CA LEU A 93 7.91 5.88 14.85
C LEU A 93 8.31 6.87 13.74
N ASN A 94 9.47 7.51 13.82
CA ASN A 94 9.94 8.44 12.79
C ASN A 94 10.17 7.72 11.46
N SER A 95 10.79 6.53 11.49
CA SER A 95 10.98 5.73 10.28
C SER A 95 9.66 5.19 9.74
N ALA A 96 8.70 4.84 10.62
CA ALA A 96 7.36 4.47 10.20
C ALA A 96 6.66 5.62 9.44
N LEU A 97 6.67 6.83 10.01
CA LEU A 97 6.09 8.02 9.38
C LEU A 97 6.73 8.34 8.03
N TYR A 98 8.04 8.20 7.90
CA TYR A 98 8.74 8.35 6.62
C TYR A 98 8.18 7.41 5.54
N TRP A 99 8.03 6.11 5.85
CA TRP A 99 7.49 5.14 4.90
C TRP A 99 6.01 5.36 4.60
N ILE A 100 5.26 5.85 5.59
CA ILE A 100 3.87 6.23 5.40
C ILE A 100 3.76 7.38 4.40
N ASP A 101 4.56 8.42 4.57
CA ASP A 101 4.57 9.58 3.67
C ASP A 101 4.96 9.17 2.24
N LYS A 102 5.98 8.31 2.11
CA LYS A 102 6.39 7.74 0.82
C LYS A 102 5.29 6.98 0.09
N GLY A 103 4.42 6.29 0.82
CA GLY A 103 3.24 5.64 0.23
C GLY A 103 2.16 6.65 -0.16
N LEU A 104 1.88 7.62 0.71
CA LEU A 104 0.84 8.63 0.49
C LEU A 104 1.14 9.61 -0.65
N GLU A 105 2.41 9.79 -1.04
CA GLU A 105 2.85 10.55 -2.22
C GLU A 105 2.14 10.11 -3.53
N LEU A 106 1.71 8.84 -3.63
CA LEU A 106 0.97 8.33 -4.79
C LEU A 106 -0.49 8.79 -4.87
N GLY A 107 -1.04 9.33 -3.78
CA GLY A 107 -2.45 9.68 -3.68
C GLY A 107 -3.40 8.46 -3.63
N PRO A 108 -4.72 8.71 -3.66
CA PRO A 108 -5.74 7.66 -3.61
C PRO A 108 -5.83 6.97 -4.98
N VAL A 109 -4.97 5.98 -5.19
CA VAL A 109 -4.96 5.15 -6.39
C VAL A 109 -6.33 4.46 -6.53
N GLN A 110 -6.97 4.66 -7.69
CA GLN A 110 -8.30 4.15 -7.97
C GLN A 110 -8.30 3.17 -9.14
N THR A 111 -8.99 2.05 -8.94
CA THR A 111 -9.33 1.10 -10.00
C THR A 111 -10.85 0.99 -10.05
N ASN A 112 -11.45 1.30 -11.21
CA ASN A 112 -12.90 1.26 -11.42
C ASN A 112 -13.70 2.06 -10.36
N GLY A 113 -13.21 3.26 -10.02
CA GLY A 113 -13.85 4.16 -9.05
C GLY A 113 -13.68 3.75 -7.58
N LYS A 114 -12.91 2.69 -7.30
CA LYS A 114 -12.68 2.19 -5.95
C LYS A 114 -11.24 2.39 -5.52
N VAL A 115 -11.03 2.78 -4.27
CA VAL A 115 -9.70 3.11 -3.73
C VAL A 115 -8.96 1.85 -3.30
N ASN A 116 -7.65 1.83 -3.52
CA ASN A 116 -6.80 0.78 -2.96
C ASN A 116 -6.82 0.80 -1.42
N ILE A 117 -7.11 -0.34 -0.78
CA ILE A 117 -7.20 -0.47 0.68
C ILE A 117 -5.95 -0.01 1.45
N TYR A 118 -4.76 -0.10 0.86
CA TYR A 118 -3.53 0.37 1.51
C TYR A 118 -3.49 1.88 1.69
N TYR A 119 -4.20 2.66 0.87
CA TYR A 119 -4.22 4.11 1.02
C TYR A 119 -4.92 4.57 2.32
N PRO A 120 -6.18 4.19 2.64
CA PRO A 120 -6.76 4.49 3.94
C PRO A 120 -6.02 3.80 5.09
N ALA A 121 -5.39 2.64 4.88
CA ALA A 121 -4.55 2.01 5.90
C ALA A 121 -3.32 2.85 6.28
N LEU A 122 -2.64 3.43 5.29
CA LEU A 122 -1.51 4.35 5.50
C LEU A 122 -1.95 5.63 6.21
N LEU A 123 -3.10 6.21 5.82
CA LEU A 123 -3.67 7.37 6.53
C LEU A 123 -4.00 7.05 7.99
N MET A 124 -4.55 5.86 8.25
CA MET A 124 -4.82 5.38 9.61
C MET A 124 -3.54 5.25 10.43
N LEU A 125 -2.48 4.64 9.89
CA LEU A 125 -1.18 4.55 10.57
C LEU A 125 -0.57 5.93 10.82
N LYS A 126 -0.72 6.88 9.89
CA LYS A 126 -0.28 8.27 10.07
C LYS A 126 -1.02 8.94 11.23
N GLY A 127 -2.35 8.77 11.27
CA GLY A 127 -3.18 9.27 12.36
C GLY A 127 -2.75 8.73 13.71
N ALA A 128 -2.55 7.41 13.81
CA ALA A 128 -2.05 6.77 15.02
C ALA A 128 -0.67 7.31 15.42
N GLY A 129 0.25 7.48 14.48
CA GLY A 129 1.57 8.04 14.75
C GLY A 129 1.52 9.48 15.27
N TYR A 130 0.67 10.32 14.70
CA TYR A 130 0.48 11.69 15.20
C TYR A 130 -0.21 11.74 16.57
N TYR A 131 -1.11 10.79 16.86
CA TYR A 131 -1.68 10.66 18.19
C TYR A 131 -0.61 10.41 19.26
N GLU A 132 0.32 9.48 19.00
CA GLU A 132 1.45 9.19 19.89
C GLU A 132 2.37 10.40 20.07
N LEU A 133 2.56 11.20 19.02
CA LEU A 133 3.31 12.45 19.07
C LEU A 133 2.52 13.64 19.67
N LYS A 134 1.31 13.40 20.20
CA LYS A 134 0.39 14.41 20.75
C LYS A 134 0.00 15.52 19.76
N LYS A 135 0.10 15.24 18.46
CA LYS A 135 -0.36 16.10 17.36
C LYS A 135 -1.82 15.77 17.04
N TYR A 136 -2.72 16.13 17.96
CA TYR A 136 -4.10 15.62 17.96
C TYR A 136 -4.93 16.10 16.78
N GLU A 137 -4.71 17.34 16.32
CA GLU A 137 -5.41 17.90 15.17
C GLU A 137 -5.00 17.17 13.88
N GLU A 138 -3.69 17.01 13.64
CA GLU A 138 -3.19 16.28 12.47
C GLU A 138 -3.59 14.80 12.52
N SER A 139 -3.60 14.21 13.71
CA SER A 139 -4.13 12.86 13.93
C SER A 139 -5.60 12.77 13.51
N TYR A 140 -6.44 13.71 13.95
CA TYR A 140 -7.87 13.75 13.61
C TYR A 140 -8.10 13.91 12.11
N GLN A 141 -7.34 14.79 11.46
CA GLN A 141 -7.41 15.00 10.01
C GLN A 141 -7.07 13.72 9.24
N ASN A 142 -6.03 12.98 9.65
CA ASN A 142 -5.63 11.74 9.00
C ASN A 142 -6.66 10.62 9.20
N PHE A 143 -7.18 10.42 10.41
CA PHE A 143 -8.25 9.45 10.65
C PHE A 143 -9.55 9.80 9.91
N SER A 144 -9.92 11.08 9.87
CA SER A 144 -11.12 11.53 9.14
C SER A 144 -10.98 11.29 7.64
N LYS A 145 -9.80 11.58 7.08
CA LYS A 145 -9.49 11.29 5.67
C LYS A 145 -9.50 9.78 5.41
N ALA A 146 -8.92 8.97 6.30
CA ALA A 146 -8.96 7.51 6.19
C ALA A 146 -10.41 6.99 6.18
N ASN A 147 -11.27 7.53 7.06
CA ASN A 147 -12.68 7.15 7.16
C ASN A 147 -13.47 7.49 5.89
N LYS A 148 -13.14 8.60 5.21
CA LYS A 148 -13.76 8.95 3.92
C LYS A 148 -13.45 7.91 2.83
N TYR A 149 -12.23 7.37 2.82
CA TYR A 149 -11.80 6.47 1.75
C TYR A 149 -12.09 4.99 2.02
N ILE A 150 -12.14 4.57 3.29
CA ILE A 150 -12.28 3.15 3.66
C ILE A 150 -13.56 2.52 3.10
N ASP A 151 -14.67 3.27 3.04
CA ASP A 151 -15.94 2.72 2.53
C ASP A 151 -15.88 2.40 1.03
N THR A 152 -15.20 3.25 0.25
CA THR A 152 -14.97 3.05 -1.19
C THR A 152 -13.81 2.10 -1.50
N ALA A 153 -13.08 1.63 -0.48
CA ALA A 153 -11.90 0.82 -0.69
C ALA A 153 -12.24 -0.62 -1.07
N VAL A 154 -11.45 -1.21 -1.97
CA VAL A 154 -11.51 -2.63 -2.34
C VAL A 154 -10.41 -3.40 -1.65
N GLU A 155 -10.82 -4.48 -1.01
CA GLU A 155 -9.95 -5.53 -0.54
C GLU A 155 -9.76 -6.54 -1.67
N ASN A 156 -8.52 -6.73 -2.14
CA ASN A 156 -8.27 -7.65 -3.24
C ASN A 156 -8.16 -9.11 -2.77
N ASP A 157 -7.69 -9.40 -1.55
CA ASP A 157 -7.32 -10.79 -1.20
C ASP A 157 -7.43 -11.18 0.30
N ASN A 158 -7.95 -10.33 1.20
CA ASN A 158 -7.76 -10.50 2.65
C ASN A 158 -9.04 -10.32 3.48
N PHE A 159 -9.99 -11.26 3.41
CA PHE A 159 -11.30 -11.13 4.06
C PHE A 159 -11.23 -10.59 5.50
N GLY A 160 -11.70 -9.35 5.70
CA GLY A 160 -11.77 -8.69 7.00
C GLY A 160 -10.66 -7.68 7.32
N PHE A 161 -9.65 -7.51 6.46
CA PHE A 161 -8.64 -6.46 6.61
C PHE A 161 -9.26 -5.05 6.51
N LYS A 162 -10.20 -4.85 5.59
CA LYS A 162 -10.99 -3.61 5.50
C LYS A 162 -11.76 -3.31 6.78
N ASN A 163 -12.38 -4.33 7.39
CA ASN A 163 -13.12 -4.17 8.64
C ASN A 163 -12.18 -3.88 9.83
N ALA A 164 -11.00 -4.50 9.86
CA ALA A 164 -9.98 -4.22 10.85
C ALA A 164 -9.51 -2.75 10.76
N ILE A 165 -9.17 -2.28 9.56
CA ILE A 165 -8.79 -0.87 9.33
C ILE A 165 -9.93 0.06 9.74
N LYS A 166 -11.16 -0.20 9.29
CA LYS A 166 -12.33 0.62 9.65
C LYS A 166 -12.54 0.70 11.16
N THR A 167 -12.39 -0.42 11.86
CA THR A 167 -12.51 -0.47 13.32
C THR A 167 -11.46 0.40 14.01
N GLN A 168 -10.21 0.33 13.57
CA GLN A 168 -9.12 1.13 14.14
C GLN A 168 -9.30 2.63 13.85
N ILE A 169 -9.78 2.99 12.65
CA ILE A 169 -10.12 4.38 12.32
C ILE A 169 -11.19 4.92 13.27
N ILE A 170 -12.28 4.18 13.49
CA ILE A 170 -13.36 4.59 14.39
C ILE A 170 -12.85 4.75 15.82
N LYS A 171 -12.06 3.79 16.32
CA LYS A 171 -11.44 3.88 17.65
C LYS A 171 -10.55 5.11 17.78
N GLY A 172 -9.72 5.40 16.77
CA GLY A 172 -8.88 6.60 16.74
C GLY A 172 -9.69 7.90 16.81
N LEU A 173 -10.76 8.01 16.02
CA LEU A 173 -11.67 9.16 16.05
C LEU A 173 -12.36 9.32 17.41
N GLN A 174 -12.78 8.22 18.04
CA GLN A 174 -13.39 8.24 19.37
C GLN A 174 -12.40 8.67 20.45
N ALA A 175 -11.16 8.19 20.40
CA ALA A 175 -10.11 8.56 21.35
C ALA A 175 -9.78 10.07 21.30
N LEU A 176 -9.87 10.67 20.12
CA LEU A 176 -9.63 12.09 19.91
C LEU A 176 -10.79 12.99 20.35
N LYS A 177 -12.01 12.47 20.49
CA LYS A 177 -13.20 13.26 20.86
C LYS A 177 -13.01 14.04 22.17
N TYR A 178 -12.21 13.51 23.10
CA TYR A 178 -11.99 14.06 24.44
C TYR A 178 -10.62 14.72 24.63
N LYS A 179 -9.82 14.81 23.57
CA LYS A 179 -8.44 15.35 23.61
C LYS A 179 -8.22 16.57 22.73
N ARG A 180 -9.26 16.98 22.00
CA ARG A 180 -9.33 18.21 21.21
C ARG A 180 -10.17 19.23 21.93
#